data_AF-A0A2X2BG17-F1
#
_entry.id   AF-A0A2X2BG17-F1
#
_cell.length_a   1.000
_cell.length_b   1.000
_cell.length_c   1.000
_cell.angle_alpha   90.00
_cell.angle_beta   90.00
_cell.angle_gamma   90.00
#
_symmetry.space_group_name_H-M   'P 1'
#
loop_
_entity.id
_entity.type
_entity.pdbx_description
1 polymer ?
#
loop_
_entity_poly.entity_id
_entity_poly.type
_entity_poly.pdbx_seq_one_letter_code
_entity_poly.pdbx_strand_id
1 'polypeptide(L)'
;MQMLVIGFFAMTAFTMGKADRYAEKADGAGISRLLIITLIVRSLLYALVAFVTVYFGEHAAQWIDENTPKVLLEGLGIGAKMVPAIGFAMLLKIMWSKEVAGVFFIGFVMTTYLKLPIMAVAILGASAAALYFFFSGNNKNSSQQNEDFEDGI
;
A
#
# COMPACT_ATOMS: atom_id res chain seq x y z
N MET A 1 9.68 10.68 4.36
CA MET A 1 8.90 9.69 5.15
C MET A 1 9.58 8.33 5.24
N GLN A 2 9.82 7.60 4.13
CA GLN A 2 10.46 6.26 4.20
C GLN A 2 11.85 6.26 4.88
N MET A 3 12.68 7.29 4.65
CA MET A 3 13.99 7.38 5.28
C MET A 3 13.94 7.49 6.82
N LEU A 4 12.95 8.21 7.37
CA LEU A 4 12.68 8.24 8.82
C LEU A 4 12.19 6.88 9.32
N VAL A 5 11.31 6.22 8.57
CA VAL A 5 10.78 4.89 8.93
C VAL A 5 11.90 3.87 9.04
N ILE A 6 12.87 3.87 8.11
CA ILE A 6 14.02 2.95 8.10
C ILE A 6 14.95 3.24 9.29
N GLY A 7 15.23 4.52 9.59
CA GLY A 7 16.00 4.90 10.77
C GLY A 7 15.33 4.47 12.08
N PHE A 8 14.01 4.52 12.15
CA PHE A 8 13.25 4.01 13.30
C PHE A 8 13.26 2.48 13.40
N PHE A 9 13.15 1.76 12.27
CA PHE A 9 13.30 0.30 12.27
C PHE A 9 14.69 -0.12 12.77
N ALA A 10 15.73 0.61 12.40
CA ALA A 10 17.09 0.39 12.90
C ALA A 10 17.19 0.63 14.42
N MET A 11 16.52 1.66 14.95
CA MET A 11 16.47 1.91 16.40
C MET A 11 15.72 0.80 17.16
N THR A 12 14.62 0.29 16.61
CA THR A 12 13.90 -0.85 17.21
C THR A 12 14.65 -2.19 17.07
N ALA A 13 15.57 -2.32 16.11
CA ALA A 13 16.41 -3.51 15.99
C ALA A 13 17.33 -3.70 17.21
N PHE A 14 17.74 -2.61 17.87
CA PHE A 14 18.49 -2.70 19.12
C PHE A 14 17.66 -3.28 20.29
N THR A 15 16.33 -3.13 20.25
CA THR A 15 15.41 -3.75 21.23
C THR A 15 15.28 -5.27 21.01
N MET A 16 15.58 -5.76 19.81
CA MET A 16 15.50 -7.18 19.46
C MET A 16 16.55 -8.02 20.22
N GLY A 17 17.75 -7.48 20.46
CA GLY A 17 18.75 -8.13 21.30
C GLY A 17 18.34 -8.27 22.77
N LYS A 18 17.42 -7.41 23.27
CA LYS A 18 16.78 -7.60 24.58
C LYS A 18 15.67 -8.65 24.47
N ALA A 19 14.89 -8.66 23.40
CA ALA A 19 13.86 -9.67 23.17
C ALA A 19 14.43 -11.10 23.12
N ASP A 20 15.59 -11.31 22.50
CA ASP A 20 16.29 -12.61 22.47
C ASP A 20 16.65 -13.10 23.88
N ARG A 21 17.08 -12.19 24.78
CA ARG A 21 17.35 -12.52 26.18
C ARG A 21 16.11 -12.85 27.02
N TYR A 22 14.93 -12.34 26.65
CA TYR A 22 13.67 -12.71 27.31
C TYR A 22 13.10 -14.01 26.72
N ALA A 23 13.37 -14.31 25.44
CA ALA A 23 13.04 -15.58 24.80
C ALA A 23 13.86 -16.75 25.38
N GLU A 24 15.14 -16.56 25.64
CA GLU A 24 16.00 -17.57 26.27
C GLU A 24 15.58 -17.92 27.70
N LYS A 25 14.87 -17.01 28.38
CA LYS A 25 14.30 -17.21 29.73
C LYS A 25 12.86 -17.76 29.72
N ALA A 26 12.31 -18.09 28.55
CA ALA A 26 10.94 -18.58 28.37
C ALA A 26 9.85 -17.69 29.03
N ASP A 27 10.08 -16.38 29.15
CA ASP A 27 9.11 -15.43 29.73
C ASP A 27 8.30 -14.73 28.62
N GLY A 28 7.18 -15.33 28.23
CA GLY A 28 6.27 -14.78 27.22
C GLY A 28 5.60 -13.45 27.62
N ALA A 29 5.49 -13.18 28.92
CA ALA A 29 4.93 -11.91 29.42
C ALA A 29 5.94 -10.76 29.27
N GLY A 30 7.24 -11.05 29.46
CA GLY A 30 8.34 -10.10 29.21
C GLY A 30 8.41 -9.66 27.75
N ILE A 31 8.28 -10.60 26.81
CA ILE A 31 8.29 -10.31 25.35
C ILE A 31 7.08 -9.47 24.96
N SER A 32 5.89 -9.82 25.45
CA SER A 32 4.65 -9.08 25.15
C SER A 32 4.72 -7.63 25.64
N ARG A 33 5.26 -7.40 26.85
CA ARG A 33 5.46 -6.04 27.38
C ARG A 33 6.47 -5.24 26.56
N LEU A 34 7.59 -5.85 26.15
CA LEU A 34 8.58 -5.18 25.30
C LEU A 34 8.00 -4.77 23.95
N LEU A 35 7.18 -5.63 23.34
CA LEU A 35 6.51 -5.34 22.08
C LEU A 35 5.51 -4.18 22.24
N ILE A 36 4.68 -4.21 23.30
CA ILE A 36 3.72 -3.13 23.59
C ILE A 36 4.44 -1.80 23.85
N ILE A 37 5.52 -1.81 24.64
CA ILE A 37 6.32 -0.60 24.91
C ILE A 37 6.90 -0.04 23.61
N THR A 38 7.43 -0.89 22.74
CA THR A 38 8.01 -0.47 21.46
C THR A 38 6.94 0.12 20.54
N LEU A 39 5.73 -0.47 20.52
CA LEU A 39 4.60 0.06 19.76
C LEU A 39 4.12 1.42 20.30
N ILE A 40 4.04 1.58 21.63
CA ILE A 40 3.62 2.84 22.26
C ILE A 40 4.63 3.95 21.96
N VAL A 41 5.93 3.67 22.10
CA VAL A 41 7.00 4.64 21.79
C VAL A 41 6.95 5.03 20.31
N ARG A 42 6.75 4.06 19.41
CA ARG A 42 6.58 4.34 17.98
C ARG A 42 5.37 5.24 17.73
N SER A 43 4.22 4.89 18.30
CA SER A 43 2.98 5.66 18.13
C SER A 43 3.15 7.10 18.63
N LEU A 44 3.76 7.28 19.81
CA LEU A 44 3.99 8.59 20.40
C LEU A 44 4.90 9.48 19.54
N LEU A 45 5.95 8.92 18.94
CA LEU A 45 6.84 9.67 18.05
C LEU A 45 6.16 10.07 16.75
N TYR A 46 5.37 9.19 16.13
CA TYR A 46 4.57 9.55 14.95
C TYR A 46 3.51 10.61 15.28
N ALA A 47 2.86 10.49 16.44
CA ALA A 47 1.90 11.47 16.92
C ALA A 47 2.56 12.84 17.15
N LEU A 48 3.75 12.86 17.76
CA LEU A 48 4.48 14.10 18.00
C LEU A 48 4.91 14.77 16.68
N VAL A 49 5.47 14.02 15.74
CA VAL A 49 5.85 14.56 14.41
C VAL A 49 4.63 15.06 13.64
N ALA A 50 3.52 14.31 13.66
CA ALA A 50 2.28 14.73 13.02
C ALA A 50 1.71 15.99 13.68
N PHE A 51 1.72 16.06 15.01
CA PHE A 51 1.25 17.22 15.77
C PHE A 51 2.06 18.48 15.45
N VAL A 52 3.39 18.38 15.46
CA VAL A 52 4.29 19.48 15.06
C VAL A 52 4.02 19.90 13.62
N THR A 53 3.86 18.94 12.71
CA THR A 53 3.59 19.22 11.28
C THR A 53 2.24 19.92 11.08
N VAL A 54 1.20 19.57 11.84
CA VAL A 54 -0.10 20.22 11.74
C VAL A 54 -0.08 21.62 12.37
N TYR A 55 0.53 21.77 13.55
CA TYR A 55 0.60 23.05 14.26
C TYR A 55 1.40 24.11 13.50
N PHE A 56 2.57 23.75 12.96
CA PHE A 56 3.38 24.66 12.13
C PHE A 56 2.95 24.66 10.66
N GLY A 57 2.15 23.69 10.23
CA GLY A 57 1.75 23.49 8.83
C GLY A 57 0.85 24.61 8.31
N GLU A 58 -0.06 25.13 9.12
CA GLU A 58 -0.93 26.24 8.72
C GLU A 58 -0.11 27.50 8.43
N HIS A 59 0.79 27.87 9.35
CA HIS A 59 1.64 29.04 9.20
C HIS A 59 2.62 28.90 8.03
N ALA A 60 3.18 27.69 7.84
CA ALA A 60 4.03 27.40 6.70
C ALA A 60 3.26 27.44 5.37
N ALA A 61 2.02 26.93 5.33
CA ALA A 61 1.20 26.93 4.12
C ALA A 61 0.83 28.36 3.69
N GLN A 62 0.43 29.22 4.63
CA GLN A 62 0.14 30.62 4.36
C GLN A 62 1.38 31.37 3.84
N TRP A 63 2.54 31.15 4.46
CA TRP A 63 3.79 31.77 4.03
C TRP A 63 4.23 31.31 2.63
N ILE A 64 4.00 30.04 2.28
CA ILE A 64 4.27 29.47 0.96
C ILE A 64 3.32 30.04 -0.10
N ASP A 65 2.03 30.19 0.22
CA ASP A 65 1.02 30.76 -0.69
C ASP A 65 1.34 32.22 -1.06
N GLU A 66 1.84 33.03 -0.10
CA GLU A 66 2.15 34.44 -0.31
C GLU A 66 3.46 34.68 -1.06
N ASN A 67 4.49 33.85 -0.83
CA ASN A 67 5.84 34.07 -1.36
C ASN A 67 6.18 33.25 -2.61
N THR A 68 5.37 32.26 -2.97
CA THR A 68 5.67 31.37 -4.11
C THR A 68 4.93 31.80 -5.37
N PRO A 69 5.56 31.82 -6.56
CA PRO A 69 4.87 32.14 -7.81
C PRO A 69 3.77 31.11 -8.11
N LYS A 70 2.58 31.61 -8.48
CA LYS A 70 1.37 30.81 -8.70
C LYS A 70 1.55 29.60 -9.62
N VAL A 71 2.43 29.70 -10.62
CA VAL A 71 2.75 28.63 -11.57
C VAL A 71 3.35 27.39 -10.89
N LEU A 72 4.16 27.59 -9.83
CA LEU A 72 4.75 26.48 -9.07
C LEU A 72 3.71 25.78 -8.19
N LEU A 73 2.82 26.53 -7.55
CA LEU A 73 1.72 25.94 -6.77
C LEU A 73 0.73 25.20 -7.65
N GLU A 74 0.39 25.76 -8.80
CA GLU A 74 -0.53 25.14 -9.75
C GLU A 74 0.09 23.86 -10.34
N GLY A 75 1.39 23.89 -10.67
CA GLY A 75 2.15 22.71 -11.09
C GLY A 75 2.18 21.61 -10.02
N LEU A 76 2.44 21.97 -8.76
CA LEU A 76 2.41 21.03 -7.64
C LEU A 76 1.01 20.47 -7.40
N GLY A 77 -0.03 21.29 -7.55
CA GLY A 77 -1.42 20.89 -7.41
C GLY A 77 -1.88 19.91 -8.49
N ILE A 78 -1.45 20.11 -9.74
CA ILE A 78 -1.70 19.15 -10.83
C ILE A 78 -0.94 17.85 -10.56
N GLY A 79 0.33 17.93 -10.14
CA GLY A 79 1.13 16.76 -9.76
C GLY A 79 0.50 15.97 -8.61
N ALA A 80 -0.01 16.65 -7.58
CA ALA A 80 -0.71 16.03 -6.46
C ALA A 80 -1.97 15.27 -6.90
N LYS A 81 -2.72 15.82 -7.87
CA LYS A 81 -3.90 15.16 -8.45
C LYS A 81 -3.57 13.91 -9.26
N MET A 82 -2.32 13.73 -9.70
CA MET A 82 -1.86 12.53 -10.41
C MET A 82 -1.43 11.39 -9.47
N VAL A 83 -1.20 11.67 -8.18
CA VAL A 83 -0.77 10.65 -7.19
C VAL A 83 -1.74 9.46 -7.08
N PRO A 84 -3.08 9.65 -7.05
CA PRO A 84 -4.02 8.52 -7.04
C PRO A 84 -3.90 7.62 -8.28
N ALA A 85 -3.64 8.21 -9.46
CA ALA A 85 -3.48 7.45 -10.70
C ALA A 85 -2.23 6.56 -10.66
N ILE A 86 -1.13 7.06 -10.08
CA ILE A 86 0.09 6.28 -9.85
C ILE A 86 -0.18 5.12 -8.89
N GLY A 87 -0.98 5.34 -7.84
CA GLY A 87 -1.42 4.29 -6.92
C GLY A 87 -2.18 3.17 -7.65
N PHE A 88 -3.14 3.52 -8.51
CA PHE A 88 -3.85 2.54 -9.34
C PHE A 88 -2.92 1.81 -10.30
N ALA A 89 -1.95 2.49 -10.90
CA ALA A 89 -0.96 1.85 -11.76
C ALA A 89 -0.08 0.84 -11.01
N MET A 90 0.31 1.14 -9.77
CA MET A 90 1.06 0.21 -8.92
C MET A 90 0.25 -1.04 -8.58
N LEU A 91 -1.04 -0.90 -8.26
CA LEU A 91 -1.94 -2.03 -8.03
C LEU A 91 -2.12 -2.86 -9.29
N LEU A 92 -2.35 -2.20 -10.44
CA LEU A 92 -2.51 -2.87 -11.73
C LEU A 92 -1.25 -3.65 -12.12
N LYS A 93 -0.07 -3.10 -11.88
CA LYS A 93 1.21 -3.77 -12.13
C LYS A 93 1.34 -5.09 -11.35
N ILE A 94 0.90 -5.10 -10.08
CA ILE A 94 0.94 -6.30 -9.23
C ILE A 94 -0.06 -7.35 -9.72
N MET A 95 -1.22 -6.93 -10.23
CA MET A 95 -2.27 -7.83 -10.72
C MET A 95 -2.13 -8.21 -12.20
N TRP A 96 -1.11 -7.70 -12.89
CA TRP A 96 -1.03 -7.82 -14.34
C TRP A 96 -0.74 -9.26 -14.77
N SER A 97 -1.68 -9.86 -15.50
CA SER A 97 -1.53 -11.13 -16.20
C SER A 97 -2.15 -11.01 -17.59
N LYS A 98 -1.66 -11.79 -18.56
CA LYS A 98 -2.19 -11.82 -19.95
C LYS A 98 -3.69 -12.16 -19.98
N GLU A 99 -4.17 -12.97 -19.04
CA GLU A 99 -5.58 -13.34 -18.91
C GLU A 99 -6.45 -12.22 -18.29
N VAL A 100 -5.88 -11.48 -17.33
CA VAL A 100 -6.57 -10.40 -16.61
C VAL A 100 -6.64 -9.12 -17.45
N ALA A 101 -5.70 -8.92 -18.38
CA ALA A 101 -5.65 -7.76 -19.27
C ALA A 101 -6.95 -7.59 -20.08
N GLY A 102 -7.54 -8.68 -20.58
CA GLY A 102 -8.81 -8.63 -21.33
C GLY A 102 -9.97 -8.10 -20.50
N VAL A 103 -10.13 -8.59 -19.26
CA VAL A 103 -11.19 -8.16 -18.33
C VAL A 103 -10.98 -6.71 -17.89
N PHE A 104 -9.74 -6.27 -17.74
CA PHE A 104 -9.39 -4.88 -17.42
C PHE A 104 -9.86 -3.91 -18.51
N PHE A 105 -9.59 -4.19 -19.78
CA PHE A 105 -10.02 -3.32 -20.89
C PHE A 105 -11.55 -3.25 -21.02
N ILE A 106 -12.24 -4.36 -20.79
CA ILE A 106 -13.72 -4.40 -20.80
C ILE A 106 -14.27 -3.46 -19.72
N GLY A 107 -13.78 -3.57 -18.48
CA GLY A 107 -14.19 -2.69 -17.38
C GLY A 107 -13.86 -1.21 -17.64
N PHE A 108 -12.72 -0.93 -18.29
CA PHE A 108 -12.33 0.43 -18.68
C PHE A 108 -13.29 1.04 -19.71
N VAL A 109 -13.64 0.30 -20.76
CA VAL A 109 -14.63 0.75 -21.76
C VAL A 109 -16.00 0.98 -21.11
N MET A 110 -16.42 0.07 -20.22
CA MET A 110 -17.69 0.20 -19.51
C MET A 110 -17.74 1.45 -18.60
N THR A 111 -16.62 1.77 -17.94
CA THR A 111 -16.53 2.96 -17.07
C THR A 111 -16.50 4.26 -17.89
N THR A 112 -15.76 4.28 -19.01
CA THR A 112 -15.55 5.49 -19.83
C THR A 112 -16.76 5.85 -20.69
N TYR A 113 -17.40 4.87 -21.34
CA TYR A 113 -18.53 5.12 -22.23
C TYR A 113 -19.86 5.19 -21.48
N LEU A 114 -20.05 4.34 -20.47
CA LEU A 114 -21.31 4.25 -19.73
C LEU A 114 -21.34 5.13 -18.46
N LYS A 115 -20.21 5.79 -18.12
CA LYS A 115 -20.02 6.62 -16.91
C LYS A 115 -20.53 5.93 -15.64
N LEU A 116 -20.42 4.61 -15.58
CA LEU A 116 -20.86 3.84 -14.44
C LEU A 116 -19.96 4.12 -13.23
N PRO A 117 -20.53 4.17 -12.02
CA PRO A 117 -19.73 4.30 -10.81
C PRO A 117 -18.80 3.08 -10.67
N ILE A 118 -17.59 3.31 -10.13
CA ILE A 118 -16.54 2.29 -9.96
C ILE A 118 -17.08 1.05 -9.21
N MET A 119 -17.99 1.27 -8.25
CA MET A 119 -18.66 0.20 -7.51
C MET A 119 -19.51 -0.72 -8.39
N ALA A 120 -20.23 -0.18 -9.39
CA ALA A 120 -21.05 -1.00 -10.28
C ALA A 120 -20.17 -1.91 -11.16
N VAL A 121 -19.07 -1.37 -11.68
CA VAL A 121 -18.11 -2.13 -12.49
C VAL A 121 -17.40 -3.19 -11.65
N ALA A 122 -17.08 -2.89 -10.38
CA ALA A 122 -16.49 -3.86 -9.46
C ALA A 122 -17.43 -5.04 -9.17
N ILE A 123 -18.72 -4.79 -8.95
CA ILE A 123 -19.72 -5.85 -8.70
C ILE A 123 -19.92 -6.73 -9.94
N LEU A 124 -19.96 -6.13 -11.13
CA LEU A 124 -20.06 -6.88 -12.40
C LEU A 124 -18.81 -7.73 -12.64
N GLY A 125 -17.62 -7.16 -12.42
CA GLY A 125 -16.35 -7.88 -12.51
C GLY A 125 -16.25 -9.03 -11.51
N ALA A 126 -16.66 -8.81 -10.26
CA ALA A 126 -16.69 -9.85 -9.22
C ALA A 126 -17.68 -10.97 -9.56
N SER A 127 -18.86 -10.64 -10.10
CA SER A 127 -19.86 -11.62 -10.54
C SER A 127 -19.33 -12.47 -11.71
N ALA A 128 -18.67 -11.84 -12.69
CA ALA A 128 -18.05 -12.53 -13.82
C ALA A 128 -16.89 -13.44 -13.38
N ALA A 129 -16.05 -12.97 -12.46
CA ALA A 129 -14.95 -13.75 -11.88
C ALA A 129 -15.47 -14.95 -11.08
N ALA A 130 -16.53 -14.77 -10.28
CA ALA A 130 -17.16 -15.86 -9.55
C ALA A 130 -17.73 -16.92 -10.50
N LEU A 131 -18.45 -16.51 -11.54
CA LEU A 131 -18.99 -17.45 -12.54
C LEU A 131 -17.87 -18.22 -13.26
N TYR A 132 -16.79 -17.54 -13.65
CA TYR A 132 -15.62 -18.19 -14.25
C TYR A 132 -14.97 -19.18 -13.28
N PHE A 133 -14.85 -18.84 -12.00
CA PHE A 133 -14.28 -19.73 -10.98
C PHE A 133 -15.14 -20.99 -10.76
N PHE A 134 -16.46 -20.84 -10.67
CA PHE A 134 -17.37 -21.99 -10.55
C PHE A 134 -17.38 -22.87 -11.81
N PHE A 135 -17.29 -22.28 -13.00
CA PHE A 135 -17.29 -23.02 -14.26
C PHE A 135 -15.93 -23.70 -14.54
N SER A 136 -14.82 -23.04 -14.19
CA SER A 136 -13.46 -23.59 -14.31
C SER A 136 -13.17 -24.67 -13.25
N GLY A 137 -13.78 -24.57 -12.06
CA GLY A 137 -13.72 -25.59 -11.02
C GLY A 137 -14.34 -26.94 -11.42
N ASN A 138 -15.15 -26.99 -12.48
CA ASN A 138 -15.73 -28.22 -13.02
C ASN A 138 -14.90 -28.85 -14.16
N ASN A 139 -13.81 -28.20 -14.61
CA ASN A 139 -13.03 -28.63 -15.78
C ASN A 139 -11.51 -28.70 -15.50
N LYS A 140 -11.12 -29.10 -14.29
CA LYS A 140 -9.72 -29.23 -13.88
C LYS A 140 -9.21 -30.67 -14.06
N ASN A 141 -9.18 -31.12 -15.30
CA ASN A 141 -8.35 -32.24 -15.76
C ASN A 141 -7.89 -31.90 -17.18
N SER A 142 -6.80 -31.13 -17.30
CA SER A 142 -5.73 -31.26 -18.31
C SER A 142 -4.94 -29.95 -18.44
N SER A 143 -3.63 -30.08 -18.22
CA SER A 143 -2.52 -29.28 -18.79
C SER A 143 -1.86 -28.19 -17.92
N GLN A 144 -0.79 -28.66 -17.23
CA GLN A 144 0.56 -28.08 -17.03
C GLN A 144 0.68 -26.77 -16.23
N GLN A 145 1.42 -26.60 -15.13
CA GLN A 145 2.59 -27.24 -14.49
C GLN A 145 3.78 -27.62 -15.40
N ASN A 146 4.95 -27.05 -15.03
CA ASN A 146 6.28 -27.04 -15.66
C ASN A 146 6.34 -26.02 -16.82
N GLU A 147 7.12 -24.94 -16.81
CA GLU A 147 8.55 -24.71 -16.48
C GLU A 147 8.65 -23.27 -15.91
N ASP A 148 9.37 -22.89 -14.84
CA ASP A 148 10.81 -23.01 -14.60
C ASP A 148 11.05 -22.64 -13.11
N PHE A 149 11.41 -23.63 -12.28
CA PHE A 149 11.99 -23.42 -10.95
C PHE A 149 13.32 -24.18 -10.93
N GLU A 150 14.27 -23.79 -11.79
CA GLU A 150 15.63 -24.29 -11.76
C GLU A 150 16.63 -23.25 -12.29
N ASP A 151 16.98 -22.29 -11.42
CA ASP A 151 18.28 -21.62 -11.38
C ASP A 151 18.31 -20.90 -10.02
N GLY A 152 19.18 -21.18 -9.06
CA GLY A 152 20.45 -21.87 -9.08
C GLY A 152 21.27 -21.23 -7.96
N ILE A 153 21.38 -21.94 -6.82
CA ILE A 153 22.18 -21.66 -5.61
C ILE A 153 21.70 -20.52 -4.70
#